data_AF-D7G8I7-F1
#
_entry.id   AF-D7G8I7-F1
#
_cell.length_a   1.000
_cell.length_b   1.000
_cell.length_c   1.000
_cell.angle_alpha   90.00
_cell.angle_beta   90.00
_cell.angle_gamma   90.00
#
_symmetry.space_group_name_H-M   'P 1'
#
loop_
_entity.id
_entity.type
_entity.pdbx_description
1 polymer ?
#
loop_
_entity_poly.entity_id
_entity_poly.type
_entity_poly.pdbx_seq_one_letter_code
_entity_poly.pdbx_strand_id
1 'polypeptide(L)'
;MVLETKQPILDQMKKAKEAKPPTSPLILQLLIPKGMAQSTFQLPVVDAGTREFLPLDEEVNRRLLKQIDWSPPGSEPLTRGLRPLKTRLFAMRAKGDGNCLPHAVSLSLWGHGDNTLVLRSLLKEVFQDRPSEAILFSVWCKEQKRVNEAAGGSASIKMTAGELQAEWRMLMEAVKTPSAHLSSFHVFVFAHVLRRPIVVYGETYVYGANNSEAFVPSDMPGIYLPTLQHQDKCYKSAIAVAYTCPVVGRAGHFSPLVGMSKQLKYLPLVDEHGKNLPVR
;
A
#
# COMPACT_ATOMS: atom_id res chain seq x y z
N MET A 1 25.19 -15.76 -17.48
CA MET A 1 24.12 -15.69 -16.45
C MET A 1 22.84 -15.32 -17.16
N VAL A 2 22.00 -16.32 -17.41
CA VAL A 2 20.81 -16.20 -18.27
C VAL A 2 19.73 -15.44 -17.49
N LEU A 3 19.28 -14.32 -18.05
CA LEU A 3 18.03 -13.67 -17.68
C LEU A 3 16.90 -14.62 -18.07
N GLU A 4 16.45 -15.48 -17.15
CA GLU A 4 15.21 -16.23 -17.36
C GLU A 4 14.08 -15.23 -17.58
N THR A 5 13.46 -15.33 -18.75
CA THR A 5 12.46 -14.41 -19.27
C THR A 5 11.24 -14.39 -18.37
N LYS A 6 10.76 -13.21 -18.00
CA LYS A 6 9.61 -12.98 -17.09
C LYS A 6 8.24 -13.40 -17.66
N GLN A 7 8.22 -13.98 -18.86
CA GLN A 7 7.04 -14.40 -19.60
C GLN A 7 6.19 -15.51 -18.91
N PRO A 8 6.78 -16.54 -18.28
CA PRO A 8 6.03 -17.63 -17.65
C PRO A 8 5.15 -17.15 -16.49
N ILE A 9 5.56 -16.10 -15.79
CA ILE A 9 4.82 -15.54 -14.66
C ILE A 9 3.57 -14.82 -15.14
N LEU A 10 3.69 -14.02 -16.20
CA LEU A 10 2.55 -13.29 -16.78
C LEU A 10 1.51 -14.26 -17.36
N ASP A 11 1.96 -15.37 -17.95
CA ASP A 11 1.07 -16.38 -18.50
C ASP A 11 0.37 -17.20 -17.41
N GLN A 12 1.01 -17.45 -16.26
CA GLN A 12 0.34 -18.02 -15.08
C GLN A 12 -0.76 -17.10 -14.52
N MET A 13 -0.55 -15.78 -14.53
CA MET A 13 -1.57 -14.81 -14.11
C MET A 13 -2.78 -14.82 -15.05
N LYS A 14 -2.55 -14.90 -16.36
CA LYS A 14 -3.64 -15.01 -17.36
C LYS A 14 -4.45 -16.29 -17.18
N LYS A 15 -3.77 -17.43 -16.96
CA LYS A 15 -4.43 -18.73 -16.74
C LYS A 15 -5.26 -18.77 -15.45
N ALA A 16 -4.81 -18.08 -14.40
CA ALA A 16 -5.58 -17.96 -13.15
C ALA A 16 -6.86 -17.12 -13.32
N LYS A 17 -6.84 -16.12 -14.21
CA LYS A 17 -8.01 -15.31 -14.57
C LYS A 17 -9.13 -16.12 -15.26
N GLU A 18 -8.75 -17.17 -15.99
CA GLU A 18 -9.69 -18.02 -16.74
C GLU A 18 -10.33 -19.13 -15.88
N ALA A 19 -9.91 -19.30 -14.63
CA ALA A 19 -10.44 -20.33 -13.74
C ALA A 19 -11.78 -19.91 -13.11
N LYS A 20 -12.76 -20.83 -13.08
CA LYS A 20 -14.10 -20.61 -12.53
C LYS A 20 -14.04 -20.31 -11.01
N PRO A 21 -14.74 -19.28 -10.51
CA PRO A 21 -14.65 -18.89 -9.11
C PRO A 21 -15.25 -19.95 -8.16
N PRO A 22 -14.65 -20.19 -6.98
CA PRO A 22 -15.15 -21.16 -6.02
C PRO A 22 -16.43 -20.68 -5.31
N THR A 23 -17.33 -21.62 -5.02
CA THR A 23 -18.68 -21.44 -4.46
C THR A 23 -18.74 -21.27 -2.92
N SER A 24 -17.65 -20.86 -2.27
CA SER A 24 -17.57 -20.70 -0.81
C SER A 24 -17.91 -19.26 -0.38
N PRO A 25 -18.53 -19.04 0.80
CA PRO A 25 -18.88 -17.70 1.30
C PRO A 25 -17.66 -16.81 1.64
N LEU A 26 -16.42 -17.27 1.45
CA LEU A 26 -15.20 -16.46 1.50
C LEU A 26 -14.87 -15.86 0.13
N ILE A 27 -15.80 -15.04 -0.28
CA ILE A 27 -15.67 -13.84 -1.09
C ILE A 27 -14.35 -13.09 -0.76
N LEU A 28 -13.58 -12.73 -1.79
CA LEU A 28 -12.12 -12.40 -1.81
C LEU A 28 -11.17 -13.59 -2.11
N GLN A 29 -11.61 -14.58 -2.89
CA GLN A 29 -10.77 -15.65 -3.47
C GLN A 29 -10.43 -15.45 -4.96
N LEU A 30 -10.31 -14.21 -5.42
CA LEU A 30 -9.63 -13.94 -6.69
C LEU A 30 -8.13 -14.13 -6.47
N LEU A 31 -7.69 -15.38 -6.58
CA LEU A 31 -6.35 -15.82 -6.23
C LEU A 31 -5.36 -15.30 -7.27
N ILE A 32 -4.51 -14.36 -6.86
CA ILE A 32 -3.13 -14.41 -7.34
C ILE A 32 -2.64 -15.85 -7.09
N PRO A 33 -2.05 -16.55 -8.09
CA PRO A 33 -1.58 -17.91 -7.93
C PRO A 33 -0.86 -18.15 -6.59
N LYS A 34 -1.12 -19.30 -5.95
CA LYS A 34 -0.54 -19.63 -4.65
C LYS A 34 0.98 -19.37 -4.68
N GLY A 35 1.48 -18.65 -3.69
CA GLY A 35 2.89 -18.27 -3.56
C GLY A 35 3.31 -16.98 -4.26
N MET A 36 2.58 -16.48 -5.27
CA MET A 36 3.02 -15.25 -5.97
C MET A 36 2.98 -14.00 -5.09
N ALA A 37 1.98 -13.86 -4.20
CA ALA A 37 1.92 -12.76 -3.24
C ALA A 37 2.90 -12.91 -2.05
N GLN A 38 3.54 -14.07 -1.90
CA GLN A 38 4.57 -14.33 -0.89
C GLN A 38 5.91 -13.66 -1.23
N SER A 39 6.18 -13.52 -2.54
CA SER A 39 7.43 -12.93 -3.04
C SER A 39 7.65 -11.51 -2.51
N THR A 40 8.89 -11.16 -2.24
CA THR A 40 9.29 -9.80 -1.84
C THR A 40 10.53 -9.43 -2.62
N PHE A 41 10.40 -8.46 -3.51
CA PHE A 41 11.50 -7.97 -4.31
C PHE A 41 12.55 -7.27 -3.44
N GLN A 42 13.81 -7.40 -3.83
CA GLN A 42 14.94 -6.82 -3.14
C GLN A 42 15.92 -6.27 -4.17
N LEU A 43 16.51 -5.12 -3.86
CA LEU A 43 17.56 -4.58 -4.72
C LEU A 43 18.82 -5.46 -4.62
N PRO A 44 19.55 -5.64 -5.74
CA PRO A 44 20.88 -6.24 -5.68
C PRO A 44 21.79 -5.41 -4.78
N VAL A 45 22.80 -6.06 -4.17
CA VAL A 45 23.86 -5.33 -3.49
C VAL A 45 24.64 -4.57 -4.56
N VAL A 46 24.60 -3.24 -4.48
CA VAL A 46 25.30 -2.33 -5.40
C VAL A 46 26.33 -1.53 -4.63
N ASP A 47 27.46 -1.24 -5.28
CA ASP A 47 28.44 -0.28 -4.76
C ASP A 47 27.97 1.17 -4.99
N ALA A 48 28.74 2.13 -4.51
CA ALA A 48 28.39 3.54 -4.64
C ALA A 48 28.28 4.01 -6.11
N GLY A 49 29.11 3.46 -7.01
CA GLY A 49 29.14 3.84 -8.43
C GLY A 49 27.97 3.27 -9.22
N THR A 50 27.48 2.07 -8.86
CA THR A 50 26.35 1.43 -9.56
C THR A 50 24.98 1.85 -9.01
N ARG A 51 24.95 2.53 -7.87
CA ARG A 51 23.72 3.03 -7.25
C ARG A 51 22.97 4.03 -8.12
N GLU A 52 23.66 4.84 -8.91
CA GLU A 52 23.05 5.85 -9.79
C GLU A 52 22.15 5.25 -10.89
N PHE A 53 22.40 3.98 -11.26
CA PHE A 53 21.60 3.26 -12.25
C PHE A 53 20.36 2.59 -11.67
N LEU A 54 20.22 2.59 -10.33
CA LEU A 54 19.01 2.08 -9.71
C LEU A 54 17.84 3.03 -10.00
N PRO A 55 16.64 2.51 -10.32
CA PRO A 55 15.47 3.33 -10.61
C PRO A 55 14.87 3.86 -9.30
N LEU A 56 15.58 4.74 -8.60
CA LEU A 56 15.16 5.30 -7.32
C LEU A 56 14.29 6.54 -7.49
N ASP A 57 13.39 6.72 -6.53
CA ASP A 57 12.61 7.95 -6.36
C ASP A 57 13.37 8.88 -5.42
N GLU A 58 14.27 9.69 -5.98
CA GLU A 58 15.16 10.56 -5.19
C GLU A 58 14.42 11.52 -4.26
N GLU A 59 13.19 11.94 -4.62
CA GLU A 59 12.40 12.83 -3.77
C GLU A 59 11.92 12.11 -2.51
N VAL A 60 11.33 10.92 -2.69
CA VAL A 60 10.86 10.09 -1.57
C VAL A 60 12.04 9.62 -0.72
N ASN A 61 13.15 9.22 -1.35
CA ASN A 61 14.36 8.81 -0.62
C ASN A 61 14.95 9.97 0.20
N ARG A 62 14.81 11.23 -0.24
CA ARG A 62 15.32 12.39 0.50
C ARG A 62 14.39 12.85 1.63
N ARG A 63 13.07 12.80 1.39
CA ARG A 63 12.05 13.30 2.33
C ARG A 63 11.59 12.25 3.32
N LEU A 64 11.02 11.14 2.83
CA LEU A 64 10.31 10.17 3.66
C LEU A 64 11.24 9.15 4.32
N LEU A 65 12.32 8.73 3.64
CA LEU A 65 13.21 7.73 4.25
C LEU A 65 13.98 8.27 5.45
N LYS A 66 14.20 9.59 5.59
CA LYS A 66 14.75 10.14 6.84
C LYS A 66 13.85 9.86 8.05
N GLN A 67 12.54 9.77 7.81
CA GLN A 67 11.54 9.47 8.83
C GLN A 67 11.47 7.98 9.14
N ILE A 68 11.82 7.13 8.17
CA ILE A 68 11.71 5.66 8.24
C ILE A 68 13.03 4.99 8.68
N ASP A 69 14.18 5.59 8.36
CA ASP A 69 15.53 5.21 8.86
C ASP A 69 15.71 5.61 10.36
N TRP A 70 14.60 5.64 11.10
CA TRP A 70 14.52 6.00 12.50
C TRP A 70 15.37 5.04 13.35
N SER A 71 16.24 5.63 14.17
CA SER A 71 16.92 4.94 15.26
C SER A 71 16.20 5.30 16.56
N PRO A 72 15.88 4.32 17.44
CA PRO A 72 15.18 4.62 18.67
C PRO A 72 15.90 5.68 19.51
N PRO A 73 15.22 6.77 19.94
CA PRO A 73 15.73 7.67 20.96
C PRO A 73 16.03 6.86 22.23
N GLY A 74 17.25 6.93 22.75
CA GLY A 74 17.67 6.13 23.92
C GLY A 74 18.36 4.79 23.61
N SER A 75 18.72 4.54 22.34
CA SER A 75 19.62 3.43 21.95
C SER A 75 21.10 3.61 22.38
N GLU A 76 21.37 4.60 23.23
CA GLU A 76 22.53 4.67 24.13
C GLU A 76 21.97 5.17 25.48
N PRO A 77 22.23 4.55 26.67
CA PRO A 77 23.13 3.47 27.05
C PRO A 77 22.43 2.22 27.66
N LEU A 78 21.14 1.96 27.38
CA LEU A 78 20.45 0.73 27.85
C LEU A 78 20.63 -0.48 26.90
N THR A 79 21.15 -0.26 25.69
CA THR A 79 21.53 -1.31 24.73
C THR A 79 23.05 -1.51 24.71
N ARG A 80 23.67 -1.82 25.85
CA ARG A 80 25.05 -2.36 25.86
C ARG A 80 25.07 -3.67 25.06
N GLY A 81 25.41 -3.59 23.78
CA GLY A 81 25.68 -4.76 22.92
C GLY A 81 24.69 -5.03 21.78
N LEU A 82 23.55 -4.32 21.69
CA LEU A 82 22.66 -4.45 20.54
C LEU A 82 23.00 -3.39 19.49
N ARG A 83 23.50 -3.81 18.33
CA ARG A 83 23.73 -2.92 17.19
C ARG A 83 22.40 -2.22 16.85
N PRO A 84 22.39 -0.90 16.56
CA PRO A 84 21.19 -0.23 16.08
C PRO A 84 20.60 -1.02 14.92
N LEU A 85 19.32 -1.39 15.01
CA LEU A 85 18.60 -2.09 13.94
C LEU A 85 18.41 -1.12 12.77
N LYS A 86 19.46 -0.90 11.99
CA LYS A 86 19.42 -0.06 10.79
C LYS A 86 18.80 -0.87 9.66
N THR A 87 17.51 -0.67 9.43
CA THR A 87 16.93 -0.99 8.13
C THR A 87 17.28 0.14 7.19
N ARG A 88 17.77 -0.19 5.99
CA ARG A 88 17.74 0.76 4.87
C ARG A 88 16.72 0.28 3.87
N LEU A 89 15.61 1.01 3.79
CA LEU A 89 14.68 0.88 2.68
C LEU A 89 15.11 1.83 1.57
N PHE A 90 14.69 1.54 0.34
CA PHE A 90 14.89 2.38 -0.82
C PHE A 90 13.55 2.56 -1.51
N ALA A 91 13.18 3.80 -1.79
CA ALA A 91 12.01 4.07 -2.61
C ALA A 91 12.39 3.89 -4.08
N MET A 92 11.76 2.94 -4.78
CA MET A 92 11.91 2.85 -6.23
C MET A 92 10.90 3.74 -6.93
N ARG A 93 11.22 4.16 -8.15
CA ARG A 93 10.33 4.94 -9.00
C ARG A 93 9.20 4.05 -9.51
N ALA A 94 7.97 4.40 -9.18
CA ALA A 94 6.78 3.88 -9.86
C ALA A 94 6.38 4.83 -10.99
N LYS A 95 5.70 4.31 -12.02
CA LYS A 95 5.18 5.15 -13.10
C LYS A 95 3.98 5.95 -12.59
N GLY A 96 3.97 7.25 -12.89
CA GLY A 96 2.95 8.22 -12.46
C GLY A 96 1.75 8.33 -13.41
N ASP A 97 1.25 7.21 -13.93
CA ASP A 97 0.14 7.19 -14.90
C ASP A 97 -1.23 6.98 -14.25
N GLY A 98 -1.35 7.31 -12.96
CA GLY A 98 -2.56 7.05 -12.17
C GLY A 98 -2.79 5.57 -11.80
N ASN A 99 -1.87 4.66 -12.16
CA ASN A 99 -1.85 3.27 -11.70
C ASN A 99 -0.74 3.03 -10.65
N CYS A 100 -0.31 4.08 -9.96
CA CYS A 100 0.87 4.04 -9.09
C CYS A 100 0.75 3.06 -7.91
N LEU A 101 -0.44 2.87 -7.31
CA LEU A 101 -0.63 1.88 -6.24
C LEU A 101 -0.40 0.44 -6.74
N PRO A 102 -1.11 -0.05 -7.79
CA PRO A 102 -0.81 -1.36 -8.37
C PRO A 102 0.64 -1.50 -8.83
N HIS A 103 1.23 -0.44 -9.40
CA HIS A 103 2.65 -0.45 -9.76
C HIS A 103 3.56 -0.63 -8.55
N ALA A 104 3.35 0.12 -7.46
CA ALA A 104 4.15 0.02 -6.25
C ALA A 104 4.02 -1.36 -5.59
N VAL A 105 2.80 -1.91 -5.53
CA VAL A 105 2.57 -3.27 -5.04
C VAL A 105 3.31 -4.29 -5.92
N SER A 106 3.14 -4.22 -7.24
CA SER A 106 3.76 -5.14 -8.20
C SER A 106 5.30 -5.06 -8.16
N LEU A 107 5.87 -3.86 -8.04
CA LEU A 107 7.30 -3.65 -7.88
C LEU A 107 7.82 -4.23 -6.56
N SER A 108 7.08 -4.06 -5.46
CA SER A 108 7.44 -4.60 -4.15
C SER A 108 7.40 -6.13 -4.10
N LEU A 109 6.52 -6.75 -4.88
CA LEU A 109 6.38 -8.21 -4.94
C LEU A 109 7.36 -8.84 -5.93
N TRP A 110 7.47 -8.28 -7.13
CA TRP A 110 8.07 -8.96 -8.29
C TRP A 110 9.14 -8.14 -9.03
N GLY A 111 9.40 -6.89 -8.62
CA GLY A 111 10.36 -6.02 -9.30
C GLY A 111 9.93 -5.66 -10.73
N HIS A 112 8.63 -5.68 -11.01
CA HIS A 112 8.04 -5.24 -12.26
C HIS A 112 6.76 -4.47 -11.98
N GLY A 113 6.53 -3.34 -12.67
CA GLY A 113 5.29 -2.58 -12.53
C GLY A 113 4.09 -3.31 -13.14
N ASP A 114 2.88 -2.98 -12.69
CA ASP A 114 1.61 -3.49 -13.22
C ASP A 114 1.28 -2.91 -14.62
N ASN A 115 2.17 -3.08 -15.60
CA ASN A 115 2.05 -2.48 -16.93
C ASN A 115 0.89 -3.07 -17.75
N THR A 116 0.50 -4.31 -17.45
CA THR A 116 -0.61 -5.02 -18.11
C THR A 116 -1.92 -4.92 -17.33
N LEU A 117 -1.99 -4.07 -16.30
CA LEU A 117 -3.18 -3.81 -15.49
C LEU A 117 -3.79 -5.07 -14.85
N VAL A 118 -2.97 -6.08 -14.54
CA VAL A 118 -3.44 -7.33 -13.96
C VAL A 118 -3.92 -7.09 -12.53
N LEU A 119 -3.14 -6.38 -11.72
CA LEU A 119 -3.53 -6.06 -10.35
C LEU A 119 -4.70 -5.08 -10.29
N ARG A 120 -4.75 -4.09 -11.21
CA ARG A 120 -5.93 -3.20 -11.31
C ARG A 120 -7.19 -3.96 -11.72
N SER A 121 -7.08 -4.88 -12.68
CA SER A 121 -8.21 -5.73 -13.11
C SER A 121 -8.70 -6.63 -11.99
N LEU A 122 -7.79 -7.17 -11.19
CA LEU A 122 -8.12 -7.98 -10.03
C LEU A 122 -8.94 -7.21 -9.00
N LEU A 123 -8.53 -5.97 -8.72
CA LEU A 123 -9.28 -5.06 -7.86
C LEU A 123 -10.68 -4.81 -8.43
N LYS A 124 -10.78 -4.53 -9.74
CA LYS A 124 -12.06 -4.33 -10.43
C LYS A 124 -13.00 -5.52 -10.26
N GLU A 125 -12.49 -6.72 -10.46
CA GLU A 125 -13.28 -7.96 -10.34
C GLU A 125 -13.80 -8.15 -8.90
N VAL A 126 -12.99 -7.86 -7.88
CA VAL A 126 -13.43 -7.88 -6.47
C VAL A 126 -14.59 -6.92 -6.23
N PHE A 127 -14.49 -5.69 -6.72
CA PHE A 127 -15.55 -4.69 -6.54
C PHE A 127 -16.81 -5.02 -7.35
N GLN A 128 -16.70 -5.79 -8.44
CA GLN A 128 -17.83 -6.21 -9.27
C GLN A 128 -18.52 -7.50 -8.79
N ASP A 129 -17.83 -8.31 -7.97
CA ASP A 129 -18.41 -9.48 -7.34
C ASP A 129 -19.42 -9.06 -6.27
N ARG A 130 -20.72 -9.27 -6.50
CA ARG A 130 -21.81 -8.74 -5.65
C ARG A 130 -21.68 -9.13 -4.18
N PRO A 131 -21.29 -10.38 -3.85
CA PRO A 131 -21.08 -10.73 -2.47
C PRO A 131 -19.85 -10.00 -1.85
N SER A 132 -18.76 -9.79 -2.62
CA SER A 132 -17.58 -8.99 -2.19
C SER A 132 -17.94 -7.54 -1.96
N GLU A 133 -18.64 -6.97 -2.93
CA GLU A 133 -19.13 -5.61 -2.90
C GLU A 133 -19.94 -5.34 -1.62
N ALA A 134 -20.88 -6.23 -1.27
CA ALA A 134 -21.72 -6.06 -0.08
C ALA A 134 -20.92 -6.05 1.23
N ILE A 135 -19.94 -6.95 1.37
CA ILE A 135 -19.06 -7.01 2.54
C ILE A 135 -18.19 -5.75 2.61
N LEU A 136 -17.56 -5.39 1.49
CA LEU A 136 -16.67 -4.23 1.42
C LEU A 136 -17.42 -2.93 1.69
N PHE A 137 -18.63 -2.76 1.15
CA PHE A 137 -19.48 -1.60 1.41
C PHE A 137 -19.85 -1.50 2.90
N SER A 138 -20.18 -2.63 3.54
CA SER A 138 -20.49 -2.67 4.98
C SER A 138 -19.29 -2.26 5.84
N VAL A 139 -18.10 -2.77 5.50
CA VAL A 139 -16.84 -2.46 6.20
C VAL A 139 -16.47 -0.98 5.99
N TRP A 140 -16.55 -0.50 4.76
CA TRP A 140 -16.28 0.91 4.43
C TRP A 140 -17.21 1.86 5.18
N CYS A 141 -18.53 1.58 5.23
CA CYS A 141 -19.49 2.38 6.00
C CYS A 141 -19.13 2.46 7.50
N LYS A 142 -18.68 1.34 8.09
CA LYS A 142 -18.24 1.31 9.50
C LYS A 142 -17.00 2.19 9.71
N GLU A 143 -16.07 2.15 8.77
CA GLU A 143 -14.88 2.99 8.82
C GLU A 143 -15.20 4.49 8.67
N GLN A 144 -16.08 4.86 7.73
CA GLN A 144 -16.55 6.26 7.60
C GLN A 144 -17.18 6.76 8.90
N LYS A 145 -18.02 5.93 9.52
CA LYS A 145 -18.62 6.25 10.82
C LYS A 145 -17.55 6.44 11.91
N ARG A 146 -16.57 5.55 12.00
CA ARG A 146 -15.47 5.63 12.98
C ARG A 146 -14.63 6.89 12.79
N VAL A 147 -14.30 7.25 11.54
CA VAL A 147 -13.53 8.46 11.21
C VAL A 147 -14.33 9.71 11.57
N ASN A 148 -15.63 9.75 11.23
CA ASN A 148 -16.50 10.87 11.58
C ASN A 148 -16.67 11.05 13.10
N GLU A 149 -16.75 9.95 13.86
CA GLU A 149 -16.80 9.97 15.32
C GLU A 149 -15.48 10.46 15.93
N ALA A 150 -14.33 10.01 15.40
CA ALA A 150 -13.01 10.42 15.87
C ALA A 150 -12.69 11.90 15.60
N ALA A 151 -13.35 12.53 14.61
CA ALA A 151 -13.17 13.94 14.27
C ALA A 151 -13.85 14.92 15.27
N GLY A 152 -14.67 14.44 16.22
CA GLY A 152 -14.95 15.13 17.48
C GLY A 152 -15.71 16.47 17.45
N GLY A 153 -16.40 16.85 16.36
CA GLY A 153 -17.15 18.11 16.30
C GLY A 153 -18.61 18.02 16.79
N SER A 154 -19.13 19.12 17.37
CA SER A 154 -20.56 19.34 17.73
C SER A 154 -21.54 19.20 16.54
N ALA A 155 -21.03 19.03 15.33
CA ALA A 155 -21.75 18.56 14.16
C ALA A 155 -21.13 17.22 13.74
N SER A 156 -21.59 16.13 14.34
CA SER A 156 -21.38 14.81 13.76
C SER A 156 -22.09 14.83 12.40
N ILE A 157 -21.34 15.03 11.31
CA ILE A 157 -21.89 15.02 9.96
C ILE A 157 -22.30 13.58 9.68
N LYS A 158 -23.54 13.25 10.05
CA LYS A 158 -24.14 11.97 9.73
C LYS A 158 -24.39 11.99 8.22
N MET A 159 -23.48 11.38 7.48
CA MET A 159 -23.70 11.09 6.07
C MET A 159 -25.02 10.33 5.93
N THR A 160 -25.88 10.83 5.07
CA THR A 160 -27.12 10.16 4.68
C THR A 160 -26.79 8.88 3.91
N ALA A 161 -27.73 7.94 3.86
CA ALA A 161 -27.58 6.73 3.05
C ALA A 161 -27.32 7.07 1.56
N GLY A 162 -27.87 8.19 1.06
CA GLY A 162 -27.63 8.67 -0.30
C GLY A 162 -26.20 9.15 -0.54
N GLU A 163 -25.63 9.88 0.41
CA GLU A 163 -24.23 10.35 0.34
C GLU A 163 -23.24 9.19 0.41
N LEU A 164 -23.44 8.24 1.34
CA LEU A 164 -22.63 7.02 1.42
C LEU A 164 -22.67 6.23 0.11
N GLN A 165 -23.86 6.10 -0.49
CA GLN A 165 -24.00 5.42 -1.77
C GLN A 165 -23.31 6.17 -2.92
N ALA A 166 -23.33 7.50 -2.90
CA ALA A 166 -22.67 8.33 -3.90
C ALA A 166 -21.14 8.22 -3.79
N GLU A 167 -20.57 8.32 -2.59
CA GLU A 167 -19.14 8.13 -2.35
C GLU A 167 -18.67 6.71 -2.69
N TRP A 168 -19.46 5.69 -2.33
CA TRP A 168 -19.17 4.31 -2.74
C TRP A 168 -19.10 4.17 -4.26
N ARG A 169 -20.02 4.82 -4.98
CA ARG A 169 -20.01 4.82 -6.45
C ARG A 169 -18.73 5.46 -7.00
N MET A 170 -18.20 6.49 -6.35
CA MET A 170 -16.92 7.11 -6.73
C MET A 170 -15.75 6.15 -6.54
N LEU A 171 -15.71 5.40 -5.43
CA LEU A 171 -14.70 4.35 -5.21
C LEU A 171 -14.78 3.27 -6.31
N MET A 172 -15.99 2.78 -6.59
CA MET A 172 -16.24 1.80 -7.65
C MET A 172 -15.78 2.29 -9.02
N GLU A 173 -16.01 3.56 -9.33
CA GLU A 173 -15.65 4.14 -10.62
C GLU A 173 -14.14 4.35 -10.77
N ALA A 174 -13.44 4.70 -9.68
CA ALA A 174 -11.99 4.85 -9.67
C ALA A 174 -11.26 3.56 -10.06
N VAL A 175 -11.78 2.40 -9.66
CA VAL A 175 -11.18 1.11 -10.03
C VAL A 175 -11.40 0.79 -11.52
N LYS A 176 -12.55 1.19 -12.08
CA LYS A 176 -12.91 0.93 -13.48
C LYS A 176 -12.19 1.85 -14.46
N THR A 177 -12.00 3.11 -14.08
CA THR A 177 -11.38 4.12 -14.94
C THR A 177 -9.87 3.95 -14.92
N PRO A 178 -9.20 3.59 -16.03
CA PRO A 178 -7.75 3.57 -16.08
C PRO A 178 -7.19 4.94 -15.69
N SER A 179 -6.07 4.97 -14.95
CA SER A 179 -5.44 6.21 -14.49
C SER A 179 -6.19 7.03 -13.43
N ALA A 180 -7.37 6.59 -12.97
CA ALA A 180 -7.98 7.20 -11.78
C ALA A 180 -7.19 6.84 -10.51
N HIS A 181 -7.05 7.80 -9.60
CA HIS A 181 -6.37 7.62 -8.32
C HIS A 181 -7.17 6.72 -7.39
N LEU A 182 -6.45 5.87 -6.66
CA LEU A 182 -7.02 4.96 -5.68
C LEU A 182 -6.85 5.53 -4.26
N SER A 183 -7.93 5.46 -3.47
CA SER A 183 -7.97 5.87 -2.07
C SER A 183 -7.36 4.84 -1.10
N SER A 184 -7.25 5.24 0.17
CA SER A 184 -6.87 4.38 1.31
C SER A 184 -7.70 3.07 1.36
N PHE A 185 -9.00 3.14 1.11
CA PHE A 185 -9.85 1.93 1.09
C PHE A 185 -9.44 0.91 0.01
N HIS A 186 -8.89 1.37 -1.12
CA HIS A 186 -8.37 0.44 -2.14
C HIS A 186 -7.08 -0.24 -1.68
N VAL A 187 -6.26 0.41 -0.86
CA VAL A 187 -5.10 -0.21 -0.21
C VAL A 187 -5.57 -1.32 0.74
N PHE A 188 -6.62 -1.07 1.53
CA PHE A 188 -7.25 -2.08 2.37
C PHE A 188 -7.72 -3.29 1.55
N VAL A 189 -8.43 -3.07 0.44
CA VAL A 189 -8.86 -4.17 -0.44
C VAL A 189 -7.66 -4.90 -1.06
N PHE A 190 -6.59 -4.20 -1.44
CA PHE A 190 -5.35 -4.85 -1.91
C PHE A 190 -4.74 -5.76 -0.84
N ALA A 191 -4.70 -5.34 0.43
CA ALA A 191 -4.19 -6.20 1.51
C ALA A 191 -4.95 -7.53 1.57
N HIS A 192 -6.27 -7.51 1.34
CA HIS A 192 -7.13 -8.70 1.29
C HIS A 192 -6.88 -9.58 0.07
N VAL A 193 -6.79 -8.96 -1.11
CA VAL A 193 -6.48 -9.66 -2.37
C VAL A 193 -5.15 -10.38 -2.28
N LEU A 194 -4.15 -9.76 -1.64
CA LEU A 194 -2.82 -10.32 -1.45
C LEU A 194 -2.73 -11.26 -0.24
N ARG A 195 -3.75 -11.25 0.64
CA ARG A 195 -3.71 -11.88 1.97
C ARG A 195 -2.44 -11.49 2.73
N ARG A 196 -2.07 -10.22 2.65
CA ARG A 196 -0.77 -9.73 3.10
C ARG A 196 -0.89 -8.29 3.63
N PRO A 197 -0.34 -7.99 4.82
CA PRO A 197 -0.31 -6.64 5.34
C PRO A 197 0.38 -5.66 4.38
N ILE A 198 -0.13 -4.43 4.31
CA ILE A 198 0.52 -3.31 3.60
C ILE A 198 0.77 -2.20 4.60
N VAL A 199 2.02 -1.75 4.71
CA VAL A 199 2.41 -0.58 5.51
C VAL A 199 2.66 0.58 4.57
N VAL A 200 1.89 1.64 4.74
CA VAL A 200 2.03 2.89 3.98
C VAL A 200 2.68 3.93 4.87
N TYR A 201 3.88 4.37 4.50
CA TYR A 201 4.54 5.52 5.10
C TYR A 201 4.25 6.77 4.28
N GLY A 202 4.17 7.93 4.92
CA GLY A 202 3.92 9.18 4.21
C GLY A 202 3.68 10.33 5.16
N GLU A 203 3.42 11.49 4.58
CA GLU A 203 3.12 12.72 5.32
C GLU A 203 1.80 12.55 6.11
N THR A 204 1.83 12.93 7.40
CA THR A 204 0.68 12.81 8.32
C THR A 204 -0.40 13.86 8.05
N TYR A 205 -0.06 14.94 7.36
CA TYR A 205 -0.95 16.01 6.95
C TYR A 205 -0.76 16.35 5.48
N VAL A 206 -1.85 16.73 4.82
CA VAL A 206 -1.82 17.36 3.50
C VAL A 206 -1.81 18.87 3.73
N TYR A 207 -0.91 19.59 3.05
CA TYR A 207 -0.78 21.04 3.20
C TYR A 207 -1.63 21.81 2.20
N GLY A 208 -2.06 23.02 2.56
CA GLY A 208 -2.78 23.92 1.66
C GLY A 208 -1.94 24.35 0.45
N ALA A 209 -2.55 25.01 -0.54
CA ALA A 209 -1.92 25.38 -1.82
C ALA A 209 -0.56 26.11 -1.70
N ASN A 210 -0.38 26.87 -0.62
CA ASN A 210 0.84 27.64 -0.34
C ASN A 210 1.89 26.86 0.46
N ASN A 211 1.64 25.56 0.74
CA ASN A 211 2.52 24.64 1.47
C ASN A 211 2.97 25.15 2.86
N SER A 212 2.22 26.08 3.45
CA SER A 212 2.59 26.79 4.68
C SER A 212 1.79 26.34 5.90
N GLU A 213 0.60 25.78 5.70
CA GLU A 213 -0.32 25.39 6.77
C GLU A 213 -0.87 23.99 6.53
N ALA A 214 -0.86 23.16 7.59
CA ALA A 214 -1.45 21.83 7.57
C ALA A 214 -2.96 21.98 7.40
N PHE A 215 -3.52 21.41 6.34
CA PHE A 215 -4.92 21.59 5.97
C PHE A 215 -5.79 20.49 6.55
N VAL A 216 -5.44 19.23 6.28
CA VAL A 216 -6.21 18.06 6.75
C VAL A 216 -5.26 16.91 7.09
N PRO A 217 -5.55 16.11 8.13
CA PRO A 217 -4.85 14.85 8.35
C PRO A 217 -4.92 13.94 7.13
N SER A 218 -3.80 13.35 6.76
CA SER A 218 -3.73 12.39 5.66
C SER A 218 -4.42 11.08 6.06
N ASP A 219 -5.32 10.59 5.20
CA ASP A 219 -6.01 9.32 5.41
C ASP A 219 -5.20 8.11 4.90
N MET A 220 -4.08 8.35 4.21
CA MET A 220 -3.33 7.32 3.50
C MET A 220 -2.27 6.58 4.34
N PRO A 221 -1.38 7.24 5.12
CA PRO A 221 -0.39 6.52 5.92
C PRO A 221 -1.05 5.65 7.00
N GLY A 222 -0.47 4.48 7.24
CA GLY A 222 -0.97 3.51 8.21
C GLY A 222 -0.68 2.06 7.86
N ILE A 223 -1.22 1.16 8.69
CA ILE A 223 -1.09 -0.29 8.58
C ILE A 223 -2.42 -0.86 8.10
N TYR A 224 -2.42 -1.46 6.91
CA TYR A 224 -3.59 -2.09 6.30
C TYR A 224 -3.50 -3.60 6.47
N LEU A 225 -4.44 -4.17 7.22
CA LEU A 225 -4.46 -5.60 7.56
C LEU A 225 -5.58 -6.33 6.81
N PRO A 226 -5.34 -7.58 6.34
CA PRO A 226 -6.36 -8.43 5.74
C PRO A 226 -7.32 -9.02 6.81
N THR A 227 -8.07 -8.16 7.50
CA THR A 227 -8.90 -8.50 8.67
C THR A 227 -10.17 -9.29 8.35
N LEU A 228 -10.61 -9.31 7.08
CA LEU A 228 -11.78 -10.10 6.66
C LEU A 228 -11.45 -11.60 6.47
N GLN A 229 -10.18 -11.99 6.61
CA GLN A 229 -9.72 -13.38 6.48
C GLN A 229 -9.08 -13.85 7.79
N HIS A 230 -9.18 -15.15 8.10
CA HIS A 230 -8.51 -15.71 9.27
C HIS A 230 -6.99 -15.53 9.16
N GLN A 231 -6.35 -15.14 10.27
CA GLN A 231 -4.93 -14.79 10.29
C GLN A 231 -3.99 -15.88 9.75
N ASP A 232 -4.34 -17.16 9.91
CA ASP A 232 -3.54 -18.31 9.43
C ASP A 232 -3.53 -18.44 7.90
N LYS A 233 -4.50 -17.79 7.24
CA LYS A 233 -4.58 -17.74 5.78
C LYS A 233 -3.78 -16.58 5.19
N CYS A 234 -3.14 -15.76 6.01
CA CYS A 234 -2.45 -14.54 5.60
C CYS A 234 -0.93 -14.63 5.80
N TYR A 235 -0.18 -14.08 4.85
CA TYR A 235 1.26 -13.91 4.98
C TYR A 235 1.56 -12.88 6.08
N LYS A 236 2.64 -13.11 6.82
CA LYS A 236 3.04 -12.25 7.96
C LYS A 236 4.07 -11.19 7.58
N SER A 237 4.76 -11.35 6.45
CA SER A 237 5.61 -10.30 5.89
C SER A 237 4.75 -9.19 5.31
N ALA A 238 5.02 -7.93 5.66
CA ALA A 238 4.29 -6.81 5.06
C ALA A 238 4.89 -6.41 3.70
N ILE A 239 4.09 -5.71 2.91
CA ILE A 239 4.53 -4.90 1.77
C ILE A 239 4.71 -3.48 2.30
N ALA A 240 5.83 -2.83 2.01
CA ALA A 240 6.07 -1.44 2.40
C ALA A 240 5.99 -0.54 1.17
N VAL A 241 5.21 0.53 1.27
CA VAL A 241 5.12 1.57 0.24
C VAL A 241 5.19 2.94 0.91
N ALA A 242 5.71 3.91 0.17
CA ALA A 242 5.64 5.31 0.51
C ALA A 242 4.50 5.96 -0.26
N TYR A 243 3.87 6.96 0.34
CA TYR A 243 2.87 7.81 -0.27
C TYR A 243 3.26 9.27 -0.08
N THR A 244 3.32 10.02 -1.17
CA THR A 244 3.56 11.47 -1.16
C THR A 244 2.37 12.20 -1.73
N CYS A 245 1.89 13.22 -1.02
CA CYS A 245 0.84 14.12 -1.48
C CYS A 245 1.08 15.49 -0.83
N PRO A 246 2.02 16.28 -1.38
CA PRO A 246 2.54 17.43 -0.65
C PRO A 246 1.51 18.55 -0.49
N VAL A 247 0.54 18.66 -1.41
CA VAL A 247 -0.37 19.81 -1.48
C VAL A 247 -1.77 19.35 -1.90
N VAL A 248 -2.81 19.93 -1.27
CA VAL A 248 -4.22 19.74 -1.67
C VAL A 248 -4.39 20.02 -3.17
N GLY A 249 -5.11 19.14 -3.86
CA GLY A 249 -5.37 19.26 -5.29
C GLY A 249 -4.26 18.73 -6.19
N ARG A 250 -3.13 18.26 -5.63
CA ARG A 250 -2.16 17.45 -6.39
C ARG A 250 -2.48 15.97 -6.27
N ALA A 251 -2.17 15.27 -7.35
CA ALA A 251 -2.20 13.82 -7.40
C ALA A 251 -1.16 13.24 -6.43
N GLY A 252 -1.61 12.43 -5.47
CA GLY A 252 -0.71 11.65 -4.64
C GLY A 252 -0.01 10.54 -5.45
N HIS A 253 1.19 10.16 -5.02
CA HIS A 253 2.00 9.14 -5.68
C HIS A 253 2.44 8.05 -4.70
N PHE A 254 2.37 6.80 -5.15
CA PHE A 254 2.87 5.64 -4.41
C PHE A 254 4.22 5.20 -4.95
N SER A 255 5.20 5.02 -4.06
CA SER A 255 6.53 4.50 -4.39
C SER A 255 6.82 3.24 -3.57
N PRO A 256 7.22 2.11 -4.19
CA PRO A 256 7.57 0.90 -3.45
C PRO A 256 8.79 1.11 -2.56
N LEU A 257 8.73 0.62 -1.32
CA LEU A 257 9.87 0.61 -0.40
C LEU A 257 10.47 -0.78 -0.32
N VAL A 258 11.70 -0.92 -0.80
CA VAL A 258 12.38 -2.21 -0.89
C VAL A 258 13.71 -2.18 -0.16
N GLY A 259 14.04 -3.28 0.52
CA GLY A 259 15.35 -3.44 1.13
C GLY A 259 16.37 -4.01 0.14
N MET A 260 17.66 -3.80 0.42
CA MET A 260 18.74 -4.46 -0.30
C MET A 260 18.81 -5.96 0.06
N SER A 261 19.33 -6.78 -0.86
CA SER A 261 19.51 -8.20 -0.64
C SER A 261 20.53 -8.50 0.48
N LYS A 262 20.33 -9.62 1.18
CA LYS A 262 21.19 -10.10 2.29
C LYS A 262 21.25 -9.18 3.53
N GLN A 263 20.36 -8.20 3.66
CA GLN A 263 20.25 -7.34 4.84
C GLN A 263 18.97 -7.65 5.64
N LEU A 264 19.05 -7.60 6.97
CA LEU A 264 17.89 -7.67 7.85
C LEU A 264 17.00 -6.44 7.65
N LYS A 265 15.69 -6.65 7.76
CA LYS A 265 14.68 -5.64 7.43
C LYS A 265 13.67 -5.55 8.55
N TYR A 266 13.58 -4.37 9.12
CA TYR A 266 12.60 -3.99 10.12
C TYR A 266 11.77 -2.85 9.55
N LEU A 267 10.45 -3.02 9.56
CA LEU A 267 9.52 -1.97 9.20
C LEU A 267 9.06 -1.30 10.50
N PRO A 268 9.44 -0.04 10.78
CA PRO A 268 8.96 0.63 11.97
C PRO A 268 7.44 0.77 11.91
N LEU A 269 6.76 0.40 12.99
CA LEU A 269 5.31 0.56 13.12
C LEU A 269 4.94 1.84 13.87
N VAL A 270 5.91 2.75 13.99
CA VAL A 270 5.80 4.07 14.58
C VAL A 270 6.31 5.11 13.56
N ASP A 271 5.88 6.35 13.73
CA ASP A 271 6.42 7.49 12.99
C ASP A 271 7.77 7.97 13.56
N GLU A 272 8.32 9.02 12.96
CA GLU A 272 9.61 9.62 13.36
C GLU A 272 9.62 10.17 14.80
N HIS A 273 8.45 10.40 15.38
CA HIS A 273 8.27 10.86 16.76
C HIS A 273 8.00 9.70 17.73
N GLY A 274 8.02 8.45 17.26
CA GLY A 274 7.74 7.27 18.07
C GLY A 274 6.24 7.03 18.34
N LYS A 275 5.34 7.75 17.67
CA LYS A 275 3.90 7.53 17.77
C LYS A 275 3.47 6.39 16.86
N ASN A 276 2.60 5.51 17.34
CA ASN A 276 2.11 4.37 16.57
C ASN A 276 1.47 4.80 15.24
N LEU A 277 1.81 4.10 14.16
CA LEU A 277 1.10 4.22 12.90
C LEU A 277 -0.36 3.78 13.09
N PRO A 278 -1.33 4.49 12.49
CA PRO A 278 -2.73 4.11 12.60
C PRO A 278 -2.98 2.78 11.88
N VAL A 279 -3.78 1.92 12.48
CA VAL A 279 -4.35 0.75 11.79
C VAL A 279 -5.56 1.24 11.00
N ARG A 280 -5.57 0.93 9.70
CA ARG A 280 -6.58 1.37 8.72
C ARG A 280 -7.47 0.20 8.29
#